data_AF-A0A497LUK5-F1
#
_entry.id   AF-A0A497LUK5-F1
#
_cell.length_a   1.000
_cell.length_b   1.000
_cell.length_c   1.000
_cell.angle_alpha   90.00
_cell.angle_beta   90.00
_cell.angle_gamma   90.00
#
_symmetry.space_group_name_H-M   'P 1'
#
loop_
_entity.id
_entity.type
_entity.pdbx_description
1 polymer ?
#
loop_
_entity_poly.entity_id
_entity_poly.type
_entity_poly.pdbx_seq_one_letter_code
_entity_poly.pdbx_strand_id
1 'polypeptide(L)'
;MGVKNLEITLKCHRIVGGYGEGEALVTHEPICFYLTDPKTGIVRERGHELEGKSIANKVLVFPSGKASSAVQIDGLYKLMVNKMAPKAMIVKEVETVL
;
A
#
# COMPACT_ATOMS: atom_id res chain seq x y z
N MET A 1 -25.89 -15.44 20.11
CA MET A 1 -24.60 -15.14 20.75
C MET A 1 -23.87 -14.15 19.85
N GLY A 2 -23.77 -12.89 20.28
CA GLY A 2 -23.18 -11.82 19.47
C GLY A 2 -21.66 -11.93 19.45
N VAL A 3 -21.07 -11.97 18.25
CA VAL A 3 -19.62 -11.89 18.08
C VAL A 3 -19.20 -10.49 18.51
N LYS A 4 -18.49 -10.36 19.64
CA LYS A 4 -17.83 -9.11 20.01
C LYS A 4 -16.72 -8.89 18.99
N ASN A 5 -16.89 -7.94 18.07
CA ASN A 5 -15.79 -7.41 17.29
C ASN A 5 -14.80 -6.77 18.26
N LEU A 6 -13.61 -7.37 18.41
CA LEU A 6 -12.50 -6.72 19.08
C LEU A 6 -11.97 -5.62 18.16
N GLU A 7 -12.19 -4.37 18.56
CA GLU A 7 -11.55 -3.23 17.93
C GLU A 7 -10.13 -3.11 18.49
N ILE A 8 -9.13 -3.19 17.61
CA ILE A 8 -7.72 -3.05 17.96
C ILE A 8 -7.24 -1.71 17.41
N THR A 9 -6.73 -0.84 18.31
CA THR A 9 -6.11 0.42 17.92
C THR A 9 -4.60 0.34 18.09
N LEU A 10 -3.88 0.46 16.98
CA LEU A 10 -2.41 0.51 16.98
C LEU A 10 -1.96 1.96 16.85
N LYS A 11 -0.98 2.35 17.67
CA LYS A 11 -0.33 3.66 17.56
C LYS A 11 0.90 3.52 16.66
N CYS A 12 0.95 4.31 15.59
CA CYS A 12 2.06 4.35 14.65
C CYS A 12 2.73 5.73 14.64
N HIS A 13 3.96 5.80 14.14
CA HIS A 13 4.61 7.07 13.85
C HIS A 13 4.06 7.63 12.53
N ARG A 14 3.49 8.84 12.56
CA ARG A 14 2.90 9.46 11.37
C ARG A 14 3.96 10.21 10.58
N ILE A 15 4.21 9.77 9.34
CA ILE A 15 5.13 10.43 8.39
C ILE A 15 4.38 11.54 7.63
N VAL A 16 3.23 11.20 7.04
CA VAL A 16 2.39 12.12 6.24
C VAL A 16 1.02 12.25 6.89
N GLY A 17 0.44 13.46 6.85
CA GLY A 17 -0.92 13.73 7.34
C GLY A 17 -2.03 13.12 6.46
N GLY A 18 -3.27 13.19 6.94
CA GLY A 18 -4.44 12.70 6.21
C GLY A 18 -5.17 11.56 6.94
N TYR A 19 -6.25 11.09 6.32
CA TYR A 19 -7.06 9.96 6.77
C TYR A 19 -7.49 9.12 5.57
N GLY A 20 -7.50 7.80 5.74
CA GLY A 20 -7.97 6.87 4.73
C GLY A 20 -8.54 5.62 5.39
N GLU A 21 -9.67 5.16 4.86
CA GLU A 21 -10.37 3.96 5.30
C GLU A 21 -10.59 3.04 4.09
N GLY A 22 -10.53 1.73 4.32
CA GLY A 22 -10.76 0.72 3.30
C GLY A 22 -10.39 -0.67 3.82
N GLU A 23 -10.62 -1.67 2.97
CA GLU A 23 -10.19 -3.04 3.25
C GLU A 23 -8.66 -3.07 3.43
N ALA A 24 -8.20 -3.73 4.50
CA ALA A 24 -6.78 -3.93 4.73
C ALA A 24 -6.23 -4.95 3.73
N LEU A 25 -5.30 -4.51 2.88
CA LEU A 25 -4.52 -5.38 2.01
C LEU A 25 -3.13 -5.52 2.60
N VAL A 26 -2.85 -6.68 3.18
CA VAL A 26 -1.62 -6.96 3.92
C VAL A 26 -0.71 -7.87 3.09
N THR A 27 0.58 -7.57 3.10
CA THR A 27 1.62 -8.44 2.57
C THR A 27 2.84 -8.46 3.48
N HIS A 28 3.58 -9.58 3.46
CA HIS A 28 4.87 -9.74 4.12
C HIS A 28 6.03 -9.47 3.17
N GLU A 29 5.76 -9.14 1.91
CA GLU A 29 6.75 -8.85 0.89
C GLU A 29 6.88 -7.35 0.62
N PRO A 30 8.08 -6.85 0.29
CA PRO A 30 8.27 -5.46 -0.09
C PRO A 30 7.52 -5.08 -1.38
N ILE A 31 6.93 -3.89 -1.41
CA ILE A 31 6.12 -3.42 -2.54
C ILE A 31 6.96 -2.58 -3.51
N CYS A 32 6.76 -2.79 -4.82
CA CYS A 32 7.15 -1.83 -5.85
C CYS A 32 5.94 -1.26 -6.58
N PHE A 33 5.65 0.02 -6.34
CA PHE A 33 4.53 0.72 -6.96
C PHE A 33 4.66 0.81 -8.47
N TYR A 34 5.89 0.82 -9.01
CA TYR A 34 6.12 0.84 -10.45
C TYR A 34 5.64 -0.45 -11.14
N LEU A 35 5.61 -1.58 -10.43
CA LEU A 35 5.09 -2.86 -10.94
C LEU A 35 3.57 -3.00 -10.76
N THR A 36 2.88 -1.89 -10.49
CA THR A 36 1.42 -1.83 -10.45
C THR A 36 0.89 -1.20 -11.73
N ASP A 37 -0.18 -1.75 -12.31
CA ASP A 37 -0.87 -1.10 -13.43
C ASP A 37 -1.46 0.24 -12.97
N PRO A 38 -1.01 1.37 -13.52
CA PRO A 38 -1.49 2.68 -13.07
C PRO A 38 -2.98 2.91 -13.37
N LYS A 39 -3.58 2.18 -14.32
CA LYS A 39 -4.99 2.33 -14.69
C LYS A 39 -5.96 1.51 -13.84
N THR A 40 -5.48 0.44 -13.22
CA THR A 40 -6.33 -0.51 -12.49
C THR A 40 -5.92 -0.70 -11.03
N GLY A 41 -4.71 -0.27 -10.68
CA GLY A 41 -4.10 -0.51 -9.36
C GLY A 41 -3.70 -1.97 -9.15
N ILE A 42 -3.75 -2.83 -10.17
CA ILE A 42 -3.42 -4.26 -10.06
C ILE A 42 -1.90 -4.45 -9.99
N VAL A 43 -1.42 -5.15 -8.98
CA VAL A 43 -0.01 -5.56 -8.87
C VAL A 43 0.29 -6.60 -9.94
N ARG A 44 1.28 -6.31 -10.79
CA ARG A 44 1.70 -7.15 -11.94
C ARG A 44 3.01 -7.89 -11.68
N GLU A 45 3.54 -7.76 -10.48
CA GLU A 45 4.75 -8.44 -10.08
C GLU A 45 4.51 -9.94 -9.96
N ARG A 46 5.20 -10.71 -10.81
CA ARG A 46 5.10 -12.16 -10.81
C ARG A 46 5.68 -12.75 -9.54
N GLY A 47 4.93 -13.64 -8.90
CA GLY A 47 5.33 -14.34 -7.68
C GLY A 47 5.13 -13.54 -6.41
N HIS A 48 4.66 -12.29 -6.48
CA HIS A 48 4.37 -11.50 -5.29
C HIS A 48 3.07 -11.97 -4.63
N GLU A 49 2.96 -11.90 -3.30
CA GLU A 49 1.74 -12.27 -2.54
C GLU A 49 0.45 -11.51 -2.96
N LEU A 50 0.65 -10.37 -3.62
CA LEU A 50 -0.39 -9.47 -4.10
C LEU A 50 -0.59 -9.51 -5.61
N GLU A 51 0.13 -10.39 -6.34
CA GLU A 51 -0.04 -10.54 -7.78
C GLU A 51 -1.53 -10.69 -8.14
N GLY A 52 -1.99 -9.87 -9.10
CA GLY A 52 -3.39 -9.87 -9.56
C GLY A 52 -4.38 -9.15 -8.63
N LYS A 53 -3.97 -8.70 -7.45
CA LYS A 53 -4.82 -7.91 -6.54
C LYS A 53 -4.65 -6.41 -6.80
N SER A 54 -5.75 -5.67 -6.66
CA SER A 54 -5.72 -4.20 -6.76
C SER A 54 -5.46 -3.56 -5.40
N ILE A 55 -4.55 -2.58 -5.37
CA ILE A 55 -4.27 -1.73 -4.20
C ILE A 55 -5.17 -0.49 -4.15
N ALA A 56 -5.93 -0.22 -5.22
CA ALA A 56 -6.76 0.96 -5.33
C ALA A 56 -7.87 0.94 -4.27
N ASN A 57 -8.10 2.10 -3.63
CA ASN A 57 -9.10 2.27 -2.58
C ASN A 57 -8.94 1.37 -1.33
N LYS A 58 -7.77 0.75 -1.13
CA LYS A 58 -7.47 -0.10 0.03
C LYS A 58 -6.54 0.58 1.04
N VAL A 59 -6.46 0.01 2.25
CA VAL A 59 -5.40 0.34 3.22
C VAL A 59 -4.29 -0.68 3.03
N LEU A 60 -3.17 -0.25 2.45
CA LEU A 60 -2.05 -1.12 2.13
C LEU A 60 -1.10 -1.23 3.33
N VAL A 61 -0.80 -2.46 3.75
CA VAL A 61 0.10 -2.75 4.88
C VAL A 61 1.24 -3.64 4.40
N PHE A 62 2.48 -3.18 4.55
CA PHE A 62 3.65 -3.85 3.97
C PHE A 62 4.94 -3.55 4.77
N PRO A 63 5.98 -4.40 4.68
CA PRO A 63 7.19 -4.22 5.46
C PRO A 63 8.03 -3.02 5.01
N SER A 64 8.29 -2.89 3.71
CA SER A 64 9.16 -1.86 3.12
C SER A 64 8.94 -1.69 1.62
N GLY A 65 9.56 -0.68 1.02
CA GLY A 65 9.62 -0.53 -0.43
C GLY A 65 10.72 -1.39 -1.07
N LYS A 66 10.66 -1.54 -2.40
CA LYS A 66 11.79 -2.07 -3.19
C LYS A 66 12.02 -1.24 -4.46
N ALA A 67 13.18 -1.44 -5.08
CA ALA A 67 13.74 -0.57 -6.12
C ALA A 67 14.16 0.81 -5.57
N SER A 68 14.68 1.68 -6.44
CA SER A 68 15.15 3.00 -6.03
C SER A 68 14.00 3.95 -5.69
N SER A 69 14.28 4.99 -4.90
CA SER A 69 13.30 6.05 -4.56
C SER A 69 12.65 6.65 -5.79
N ALA A 70 13.43 6.90 -6.84
CA ALA A 70 12.92 7.48 -8.08
C ALA A 70 11.89 6.56 -8.76
N VAL A 71 12.13 5.25 -8.77
CA VAL A 71 11.21 4.26 -9.38
C VAL A 71 9.92 4.13 -8.56
N GLN A 72 10.05 4.12 -7.23
CA GLN A 72 8.90 4.06 -6.33
C GLN A 72 8.01 5.30 -6.44
N ILE A 73 8.62 6.48 -6.43
CA ILE A 73 7.91 7.77 -6.55
C ILE A 73 7.21 7.86 -7.92
N ASP A 74 7.87 7.47 -9.02
CA ASP A 74 7.25 7.47 -10.34
C ASP A 74 6.03 6.54 -10.40
N GLY A 75 6.16 5.31 -9.88
CA GLY A 75 5.05 4.36 -9.80
C GLY A 75 3.87 4.87 -8.98
N LEU A 76 4.15 5.37 -7.77
CA LEU A 76 3.13 5.91 -6.88
C LEU A 76 2.47 7.16 -7.47
N TYR A 77 3.24 8.05 -8.09
CA TYR A 77 2.72 9.24 -8.76
C TYR A 77 1.74 8.89 -9.88
N LYS A 78 2.09 7.91 -10.73
CA LYS A 78 1.20 7.43 -11.79
C LYS A 78 -0.12 6.88 -11.22
N LEU A 79 -0.06 6.14 -10.12
CA LEU A 79 -1.26 5.66 -9.43
C LEU A 79 -2.11 6.82 -8.89
N MET A 80 -1.49 7.83 -8.27
CA MET A 80 -2.19 9.00 -7.74
C MET A 80 -2.91 9.80 -8.84
N VAL A 81 -2.23 10.08 -9.96
CA VAL A 81 -2.81 10.81 -11.10
C VAL A 81 -4.02 10.06 -11.69
N ASN A 82 -3.97 8.73 -11.71
CA ASN A 82 -5.06 7.88 -12.19
C ASN A 82 -6.11 7.56 -11.12
N LYS A 83 -5.98 8.09 -9.89
CA LYS A 83 -6.87 7.80 -8.74
C LYS A 83 -6.91 6.32 -8.36
N MET A 84 -5.81 5.60 -8.59
CA MET A 84 -5.64 4.17 -8.30
C MET A 84 -4.68 3.91 -7.12
N ALA A 85 -4.23 4.96 -6.44
CA ALA A 85 -3.43 4.85 -5.23
C ALA A 85 -4.24 4.25 -4.06
N PRO A 86 -3.57 3.61 -3.08
CA PRO A 86 -4.21 3.20 -1.83
C PRO A 86 -4.74 4.41 -1.06
N LYS A 87 -5.76 4.22 -0.22
CA LYS A 87 -6.33 5.28 0.64
C LYS A 87 -5.41 5.64 1.79
N ALA A 88 -4.72 4.65 2.33
CA ALA A 88 -3.74 4.80 3.38
C ALA A 88 -2.67 3.72 3.23
N MET A 89 -1.49 4.01 3.76
CA MET A 89 -0.36 3.09 3.78
C MET A 89 0.17 2.98 5.20
N ILE A 90 0.44 1.75 5.63
CA ILE A 90 1.13 1.45 6.88
C ILE A 90 2.37 0.66 6.50
N VAL A 91 3.53 1.26 6.73
CA VAL A 91 4.84 0.65 6.43
C VAL A 91 5.59 0.41 7.73
N LYS A 92 6.27 -0.74 7.84
CA LYS A 92 7.05 -1.08 9.02
C LYS A 92 8.40 -0.35 9.04
N GLU A 93 9.09 -0.36 7.91
CA GLU A 93 10.43 0.22 7.77
C GLU A 93 10.37 1.36 6.75
N VAL A 94 10.40 2.58 7.29
CA VAL A 94 10.42 3.80 6.50
C VAL A 94 11.85 4.00 6.00
N GLU A 95 12.14 3.51 4.80
CA GLU A 95 13.34 3.94 4.10
C GLU A 95 13.12 5.38 3.59
N THR A 96 14.20 6.15 3.40
CA THR A 96 14.20 7.50 2.77
C THR A 96 13.60 7.54 1.34
N VAL A 97 13.13 6.39 0.87
CA VAL A 97 12.52 6.07 -0.41
C VAL A 97 11.00 6.37 -0.42
N LEU A 98 10.34 6.34 0.75
CA LEU A 98 8.89 6.49 0.93
C LEU A 98 8.49 7.74 1.73
#